data_AF-A0AAN7NYK3-F1
#
_entry.id   AF-A0AAN7NYK3-F1
#
_cell.length_a   1.000
_cell.length_b   1.000
_cell.length_c   1.000
_cell.angle_alpha   90.00
_cell.angle_beta   90.00
_cell.angle_gamma   90.00
#
_symmetry.space_group_name_H-M   'P 1'
#
loop_
_entity.id
_entity.type
_entity.pdbx_description
1 polymer ?
#
loop_
_entity_poly.entity_id
_entity_poly.type
_entity_poly.pdbx_seq_one_letter_code
_entity_poly.pdbx_strand_id
1 'polypeptide(L)'
;MADVITLSSEDEEESPQRKKPRLITTETTTIVLSDEDEAKEDSPPLIVETTSQAEEIKPETNGEVSKVESIIAEPSLASKEPEAAGTSTSEEKEVDPIYLKLTAFTDKCLQSITIPKIKTRLFNTIPKITGQYEKLKRFNSKASDLECMLDSDKNVKYDSYKAVVRFTEIFDFLKDKLKSEENKVLLSGPKKQLLNKLEKTLLLVRKRIRKLDEAEVDFDEEENSNYIKAARYKEKAQQIFKKICELRKEDPNSGRLAYNKLNFTQSKYPKINNVLNKKYKNTIEFPTYFEMDKCIRNCVDIDELGITEEMLKAEIKFCFEQLGTIMKQRRKLDLYDTHTDFIQENDDPASHDPEMEQTLRENYEKGNAKMAEIYEKYTRMQESGVNPDVSTDSEDSNIADSE
;
A
#
# COMPACT_ATOMS: atom_id res chain seq x y z
N MET A 1 -54.86 34.89 -20.76
CA MET A 1 -55.43 35.45 -19.52
C MET A 1 -55.16 34.44 -18.39
N ALA A 2 -55.07 34.88 -17.14
CA ALA A 2 -55.10 34.01 -15.96
C ALA A 2 -56.59 33.62 -15.64
N ASP A 3 -57.04 32.93 -14.59
CA ASP A 3 -56.66 32.76 -13.16
C ASP A 3 -57.38 31.49 -12.60
N VAL A 4 -57.11 30.83 -11.45
CA VAL A 4 -56.02 30.79 -10.43
C VAL A 4 -56.17 29.53 -9.53
N ILE A 5 -55.04 28.97 -9.04
CA ILE A 5 -54.76 28.17 -7.81
C ILE A 5 -55.92 27.54 -7.00
N THR A 6 -55.78 26.25 -6.61
CA THR A 6 -55.98 25.76 -5.21
C THR A 6 -55.33 24.38 -4.97
N LEU A 7 -55.21 23.95 -3.70
CA LEU A 7 -54.32 22.89 -3.18
C LEU A 7 -55.03 21.98 -2.14
N SER A 8 -54.30 21.00 -1.57
CA SER A 8 -54.63 20.12 -0.42
C SER A 8 -55.43 18.84 -0.78
N SER A 9 -54.90 17.60 -0.63
CA SER A 9 -54.50 16.78 0.55
C SER A 9 -55.63 15.80 0.99
N GLU A 10 -55.45 14.63 1.62
CA GLU A 10 -54.33 14.00 2.36
C GLU A 10 -54.20 12.47 2.05
N ASP A 11 -53.05 11.89 2.45
CA ASP A 11 -52.72 10.51 2.87
C ASP A 11 -53.54 9.25 2.49
N GLU A 12 -52.83 8.19 2.07
CA GLU A 12 -52.90 6.86 2.73
C GLU A 12 -51.56 6.09 2.55
N GLU A 13 -51.09 5.35 3.57
CA GLU A 13 -49.87 4.51 3.50
C GLU A 13 -50.18 3.05 3.11
N GLU A 14 -49.34 2.43 2.28
CA GLU A 14 -49.21 0.96 2.27
C GLU A 14 -47.74 0.49 2.17
N SER A 15 -47.37 -0.51 2.98
CA SER A 15 -45.98 -0.92 3.25
C SER A 15 -45.63 -2.35 2.77
N PRO A 16 -44.70 -2.53 1.82
CA PRO A 16 -44.19 -3.86 1.44
C PRO A 16 -42.98 -4.31 2.26
N GLN A 17 -43.28 -4.94 3.41
CA GLN A 17 -42.52 -5.97 4.16
C GLN A 17 -41.02 -6.22 3.87
N ARG A 18 -40.19 -6.15 4.93
CA ARG A 18 -38.77 -6.53 4.93
C ARG A 18 -38.52 -8.00 4.55
N LYS A 19 -37.91 -8.27 3.39
CA LYS A 19 -37.35 -9.59 3.06
C LYS A 19 -36.10 -9.87 3.92
N LYS A 20 -36.06 -11.03 4.58
CA LYS A 20 -34.89 -11.49 5.36
C LYS A 20 -33.75 -11.88 4.39
N PRO A 21 -32.48 -11.56 4.68
CA PRO A 21 -31.36 -12.09 3.90
C PRO A 21 -31.29 -13.61 4.08
N ARG A 22 -31.20 -14.35 2.98
CA ARG A 22 -30.86 -15.79 3.00
C ARG A 22 -29.40 -15.94 3.41
N LEU A 23 -29.07 -17.01 4.13
CA LEU A 23 -27.68 -17.47 4.18
C LEU A 23 -27.30 -17.93 2.77
N ILE A 24 -26.23 -17.36 2.22
CA ILE A 24 -25.52 -17.94 1.08
C ILE A 24 -24.40 -18.79 1.67
N THR A 25 -24.50 -20.10 1.50
CA THR A 25 -23.41 -21.03 1.77
C THR A 25 -22.26 -20.74 0.82
N THR A 26 -21.10 -20.37 1.36
CA THR A 26 -19.88 -20.20 0.56
C THR A 26 -19.38 -21.56 0.09
N GLU A 27 -19.59 -21.87 -1.18
CA GLU A 27 -18.97 -23.04 -1.81
C GLU A 27 -17.45 -22.91 -1.80
N THR A 28 -16.75 -24.02 -1.60
CA THR A 28 -15.29 -24.04 -1.53
C THR A 28 -14.73 -24.14 -2.94
N THR A 29 -14.40 -23.00 -3.55
CA THR A 29 -13.70 -22.95 -4.85
C THR A 29 -12.32 -23.57 -4.71
N THR A 30 -12.25 -24.88 -4.97
CA THR A 30 -10.98 -25.61 -5.08
C THR A 30 -10.30 -25.18 -6.37
N ILE A 31 -9.21 -24.41 -6.26
CA ILE A 31 -8.36 -24.09 -7.41
C ILE A 31 -7.61 -25.38 -7.78
N VAL A 32 -8.17 -26.12 -8.74
CA VAL A 32 -7.49 -27.23 -9.40
C VAL A 32 -6.51 -26.63 -10.41
N LEU A 33 -5.21 -26.89 -10.22
CA LEU A 33 -4.24 -26.76 -11.29
C LEU A 33 -4.39 -28.01 -12.16
N SER A 34 -4.71 -27.81 -13.44
CA SER A 34 -4.70 -28.86 -14.43
C SER A 34 -3.32 -28.83 -15.08
N ASP A 35 -2.48 -29.81 -14.77
CA ASP A 35 -1.13 -29.94 -15.35
C ASP A 35 -1.22 -30.61 -16.75
N GLU A 36 -2.10 -30.08 -17.61
CA GLU A 36 -2.32 -30.53 -19.00
C GLU A 36 -1.76 -29.49 -19.99
N ASP A 37 -0.44 -29.33 -19.99
CA ASP A 37 0.31 -28.49 -20.94
C ASP A 37 1.75 -29.05 -21.19
N GLU A 38 1.94 -30.38 -21.06
CA GLU A 38 3.17 -31.10 -21.43
C GLU A 38 2.87 -32.41 -22.18
N ALA A 39 2.85 -32.39 -23.52
CA ALA A 39 3.05 -33.57 -24.36
C ALA A 39 3.33 -33.19 -25.84
N LYS A 40 4.37 -33.81 -26.43
CA LYS A 40 4.88 -33.64 -27.82
C LYS A 40 5.71 -32.33 -28.01
N GLU A 41 6.83 -32.31 -28.73
CA GLU A 41 7.46 -33.29 -29.65
C GLU A 41 8.91 -33.71 -29.28
N ASP A 42 9.45 -34.66 -30.06
CA ASP A 42 10.73 -35.40 -29.96
C ASP A 42 11.04 -35.86 -31.43
N SER A 43 12.24 -35.81 -32.03
CA SER A 43 13.64 -35.94 -31.55
C SER A 43 14.62 -34.98 -32.29
N PRO A 44 15.95 -34.95 -31.99
CA PRO A 44 16.87 -33.90 -32.46
C PRO A 44 17.51 -34.19 -33.83
N PRO A 45 18.47 -33.36 -34.30
CA PRO A 45 19.84 -33.90 -34.30
C PRO A 45 21.02 -32.92 -34.11
N LEU A 46 22.17 -33.55 -33.81
CA LEU A 46 23.57 -33.18 -34.13
C LEU A 46 24.35 -32.16 -33.27
N ILE A 47 25.55 -32.63 -32.90
CA ILE A 47 26.65 -31.94 -32.20
C ILE A 47 27.74 -31.63 -33.23
N VAL A 48 28.44 -30.51 -33.09
CA VAL A 48 29.81 -30.34 -33.58
C VAL A 48 30.66 -29.75 -32.45
N GLU A 49 31.79 -30.38 -32.16
CA GLU A 49 32.72 -29.97 -31.11
C GLU A 49 33.69 -28.89 -31.59
N THR A 50 34.12 -28.00 -30.70
CA THR A 50 35.52 -27.54 -30.67
C THR A 50 35.91 -27.21 -29.22
N THR A 51 37.05 -27.72 -28.78
CA THR A 51 37.56 -27.64 -27.40
C THR A 51 38.49 -26.45 -27.16
N SER A 52 38.57 -25.95 -25.92
CA SER A 52 39.84 -25.86 -25.15
C SER A 52 39.66 -25.40 -23.68
N GLN A 53 40.33 -26.13 -22.77
CA GLN A 53 41.11 -25.68 -21.59
C GLN A 53 40.57 -24.47 -20.77
N ALA A 54 40.18 -24.55 -19.48
CA ALA A 54 40.58 -25.35 -18.31
C ALA A 54 41.94 -24.98 -17.67
N GLU A 55 41.90 -24.36 -16.48
CA GLU A 55 42.94 -24.49 -15.44
C GLU A 55 42.35 -24.20 -14.03
N GLU A 56 42.88 -24.84 -12.99
CA GLU A 56 42.41 -24.79 -11.59
C GLU A 56 43.62 -24.79 -10.64
N ILE A 57 43.85 -23.72 -9.86
CA ILE A 57 45.05 -23.61 -8.99
C ILE A 57 44.75 -23.01 -7.61
N LYS A 58 45.12 -23.77 -6.56
CA LYS A 58 45.45 -23.44 -5.17
C LYS A 58 46.45 -24.53 -4.68
N PRO A 59 47.22 -24.40 -3.56
CA PRO A 59 47.10 -23.44 -2.45
C PRO A 59 48.47 -22.78 -2.08
N GLU A 60 48.78 -22.66 -0.78
CA GLU A 60 50.01 -22.17 -0.09
C GLU A 60 50.08 -20.67 0.30
N THR A 61 50.80 -20.24 1.37
CA THR A 61 50.74 -20.57 2.83
C THR A 61 51.57 -19.53 3.65
N ASN A 62 51.55 -19.60 5.00
CA ASN A 62 52.32 -18.79 5.99
C ASN A 62 51.80 -17.34 6.19
N GLY A 63 51.80 -16.72 7.39
CA GLY A 63 52.09 -17.11 8.79
C GLY A 63 51.43 -16.06 9.75
N GLU A 64 51.58 -16.00 11.08
CA GLU A 64 52.45 -16.69 12.06
C GLU A 64 51.98 -16.33 13.53
N VAL A 65 51.89 -17.30 14.48
CA VAL A 65 52.08 -17.22 15.99
C VAL A 65 51.27 -16.17 16.84
N SER A 66 50.80 -16.34 18.11
CA SER A 66 50.77 -17.33 19.22
C SER A 66 49.46 -17.15 20.04
N LYS A 67 48.85 -18.13 20.74
CA LYS A 67 49.09 -18.60 22.15
C LYS A 67 49.22 -17.49 23.24
N VAL A 68 48.66 -17.61 24.46
CA VAL A 68 48.79 -18.70 25.48
C VAL A 68 47.51 -18.87 26.35
N GLU A 69 47.33 -20.04 26.98
CA GLU A 69 46.26 -20.39 27.96
C GLU A 69 46.79 -20.64 29.39
N SER A 70 45.95 -20.42 30.42
CA SER A 70 45.87 -21.20 31.69
C SER A 70 44.56 -20.84 32.44
N ILE A 71 43.79 -21.67 33.16
CA ILE A 71 43.78 -23.06 33.68
C ILE A 71 43.83 -23.17 35.24
N ILE A 72 42.62 -23.39 35.81
CA ILE A 72 42.25 -24.15 37.03
C ILE A 72 42.75 -23.71 38.43
N ALA A 73 41.80 -23.43 39.34
CA ALA A 73 41.74 -24.00 40.72
C ALA A 73 40.38 -23.73 41.43
N GLU A 74 39.83 -24.77 42.08
CA GLU A 74 38.80 -24.74 43.16
C GLU A 74 39.52 -25.00 44.53
N PRO A 75 38.90 -25.03 45.75
CA PRO A 75 37.51 -25.40 46.09
C PRO A 75 36.88 -24.72 47.35
N SER A 76 35.86 -25.38 47.91
CA SER A 76 35.26 -25.34 49.28
C SER A 76 34.01 -24.47 49.50
N LEU A 77 32.88 -24.90 50.11
CA LEU A 77 32.49 -25.81 51.23
C LEU A 77 32.18 -25.08 52.56
N ALA A 78 30.89 -24.81 52.82
CA ALA A 78 30.21 -25.01 54.11
C ALA A 78 28.73 -24.59 54.05
N SER A 79 27.84 -25.37 54.70
CA SER A 79 26.40 -25.10 54.83
C SER A 79 25.96 -25.12 56.30
N LYS A 80 24.98 -24.28 56.69
CA LYS A 80 24.13 -24.52 57.87
C LYS A 80 22.90 -23.61 57.94
N GLU A 81 21.76 -24.21 58.27
CA GLU A 81 20.52 -23.54 58.72
C GLU A 81 20.58 -23.31 60.26
N PRO A 82 19.60 -22.63 60.89
CA PRO A 82 18.39 -23.38 61.32
C PRO A 82 17.03 -22.63 61.30
N GLU A 83 15.97 -23.42 61.09
CA GLU A 83 14.60 -23.39 61.64
C GLU A 83 13.83 -22.08 61.95
N ALA A 84 12.72 -21.90 61.20
CA ALA A 84 11.32 -21.71 61.63
C ALA A 84 10.91 -20.67 62.71
N ALA A 85 10.05 -19.71 62.33
CA ALA A 85 8.57 -19.78 62.56
C ALA A 85 7.83 -18.44 62.29
N GLY A 86 6.58 -18.51 61.79
CA GLY A 86 5.53 -17.51 62.12
C GLY A 86 4.99 -16.53 61.05
N THR A 87 3.91 -16.95 60.36
CA THR A 87 2.65 -16.18 60.21
C THR A 87 2.47 -15.07 59.12
N SER A 88 1.26 -15.08 58.53
CA SER A 88 0.54 -14.01 57.79
C SER A 88 1.08 -13.41 56.48
N THR A 89 0.70 -14.05 55.36
CA THR A 89 -0.09 -13.47 54.25
C THR A 89 0.04 -11.97 53.88
N SER A 90 0.60 -11.71 52.69
CA SER A 90 -0.01 -10.83 51.68
C SER A 90 0.50 -11.19 50.29
N GLU A 91 -0.41 -11.47 49.33
CA GLU A 91 -0.04 -11.70 47.93
C GLU A 91 0.13 -10.34 47.21
N GLU A 92 1.35 -9.79 47.25
CA GLU A 92 1.69 -8.66 46.39
C GLU A 92 1.70 -9.09 44.92
N LYS A 93 0.86 -8.46 44.10
CA LYS A 93 0.89 -8.67 42.65
C LYS A 93 2.12 -8.00 42.07
N GLU A 94 3.13 -8.82 41.76
CA GLU A 94 4.38 -8.40 41.13
C GLU A 94 4.12 -7.45 39.95
N VAL A 95 4.52 -6.18 40.11
CA VAL A 95 4.17 -5.13 39.16
C VAL A 95 5.15 -5.16 37.99
N ASP A 96 4.59 -5.34 36.80
CA ASP A 96 5.33 -5.46 35.53
C ASP A 96 6.34 -4.31 35.33
N PRO A 97 7.65 -4.62 35.19
CA PRO A 97 8.70 -3.60 35.10
C PRO A 97 8.59 -2.77 33.82
N ILE A 98 8.04 -3.31 32.73
CA ILE A 98 7.83 -2.60 31.47
C ILE A 98 6.61 -1.69 31.58
N TYR A 99 5.55 -2.11 32.31
CA TYR A 99 4.41 -1.25 32.64
C TYR A 99 4.85 -0.03 33.47
N LEU A 100 5.75 -0.21 34.44
CA LEU A 100 6.32 0.88 35.24
C LEU A 100 7.15 1.84 34.37
N LYS A 101 8.02 1.32 33.49
CA LYS A 101 8.78 2.12 32.51
C LYS A 101 7.86 2.93 31.59
N LEU A 102 6.79 2.31 31.07
CA LEU A 102 5.81 2.95 30.18
C LEU A 102 5.04 4.07 30.90
N THR A 103 4.60 3.83 32.14
CA THR A 103 3.89 4.83 32.95
C THR A 103 4.77 6.06 33.18
N ALA A 104 6.01 5.85 33.66
CA ALA A 104 6.99 6.92 33.89
C ALA A 104 7.32 7.72 32.62
N PHE A 105 7.40 7.05 31.46
CA PHE A 105 7.52 7.73 30.15
C PHE A 105 6.29 8.61 29.86
N THR A 106 5.08 8.11 30.04
CA THR A 106 3.85 8.89 29.74
C THR A 106 3.68 10.11 30.65
N ASP A 107 4.00 9.99 31.94
CA ASP A 107 3.98 11.12 32.88
C ASP A 107 5.02 12.17 32.51
N LYS A 108 6.23 11.73 32.12
CA LYS A 108 7.31 12.61 31.66
C LYS A 108 6.93 13.38 30.40
N CYS A 109 6.29 12.74 29.41
CA CYS A 109 5.72 13.43 28.25
C CYS A 109 4.62 14.42 28.65
N LEU A 110 3.76 14.07 29.61
CA LEU A 110 2.69 14.95 30.10
C LEU A 110 3.23 16.16 30.88
N GLN A 111 4.37 16.02 31.57
CA GLN A 111 5.09 17.10 32.24
C GLN A 111 5.78 18.05 31.24
N SER A 112 6.43 17.52 30.19
CA SER A 112 7.11 18.29 29.14
C SER A 112 6.19 19.13 28.22
N ILE A 113 4.85 18.96 28.28
CA ILE A 113 3.91 19.71 27.44
C ILE A 113 3.37 20.94 28.18
N THR A 114 3.76 22.12 27.72
CA THR A 114 3.31 23.42 28.24
C THR A 114 1.92 23.82 27.71
N ILE A 115 1.54 23.39 26.51
CA ILE A 115 0.32 23.83 25.82
C ILE A 115 -0.92 23.04 26.34
N PRO A 116 -1.91 23.68 27.01
CA PRO A 116 -3.00 22.96 27.68
C PRO A 116 -3.83 22.09 26.73
N LYS A 117 -4.20 22.61 25.55
CA LYS A 117 -4.99 21.87 24.54
C LYS A 117 -4.31 20.59 24.05
N ILE A 118 -2.97 20.56 24.03
CA ILE A 118 -2.20 19.36 23.66
C ILE A 118 -2.10 18.41 24.86
N LYS A 119 -1.86 18.95 26.07
CA LYS A 119 -1.79 18.18 27.32
C LYS A 119 -3.08 17.38 27.57
N THR A 120 -4.25 17.99 27.36
CA THR A 120 -5.56 17.28 27.45
C THR A 120 -5.71 16.18 26.39
N ARG A 121 -5.24 16.41 25.15
CA ARG A 121 -5.26 15.38 24.09
C ARG A 121 -4.34 14.20 24.41
N LEU A 122 -3.15 14.47 24.98
CA LEU A 122 -2.23 13.43 25.42
C LEU A 122 -2.84 12.61 26.55
N PHE A 123 -3.36 13.28 27.59
CA PHE A 123 -4.02 12.64 28.72
C PHE A 123 -5.17 11.70 28.29
N ASN A 124 -6.03 12.16 27.37
CA ASN A 124 -7.12 11.34 26.81
C ASN A 124 -6.64 10.21 25.86
N THR A 125 -5.34 10.07 25.65
CA THR A 125 -4.71 9.05 24.79
C THR A 125 -3.83 8.09 25.58
N ILE A 126 -3.30 8.48 26.75
CA ILE A 126 -2.54 7.58 27.65
C ILE A 126 -3.31 6.27 27.94
N PRO A 127 -4.60 6.26 28.35
CA PRO A 127 -5.34 5.01 28.57
C PRO A 127 -5.40 4.07 27.36
N LYS A 128 -5.22 4.59 26.13
CA LYS A 128 -5.20 3.80 24.90
C LYS A 128 -3.84 3.13 24.69
N ILE A 129 -2.74 3.78 25.08
CA ILE A 129 -1.38 3.21 25.03
C ILE A 129 -1.25 2.09 26.07
N THR A 130 -1.74 2.33 27.29
CA THR A 130 -1.80 1.33 28.37
C THR A 130 -2.69 0.15 27.97
N GLY A 131 -3.87 0.42 27.42
CA GLY A 131 -4.80 -0.61 26.91
C GLY A 131 -4.32 -1.38 25.68
N GLN A 132 -3.33 -0.87 24.92
CA GLN A 132 -2.63 -1.62 23.88
C GLN A 132 -1.55 -2.53 24.46
N TYR A 133 -0.75 -2.03 25.42
CA TYR A 133 0.25 -2.85 26.12
C TYR A 133 -0.40 -4.02 26.87
N GLU A 134 -1.49 -3.77 27.61
CA GLU A 134 -2.27 -4.81 28.31
C GLU A 134 -2.95 -5.83 27.38
N LYS A 135 -3.12 -5.51 26.09
CA LYS A 135 -3.50 -6.50 25.07
C LYS A 135 -2.29 -7.27 24.59
N LEU A 136 -1.20 -6.58 24.24
CA LEU A 136 0.04 -7.18 23.73
C LEU A 136 0.61 -8.23 24.72
N LYS A 137 0.57 -7.92 26.02
CA LYS A 137 0.96 -8.81 27.12
C LYS A 137 0.22 -10.16 27.11
N ARG A 138 -1.06 -10.19 26.71
CA ARG A 138 -1.88 -11.43 26.64
C ARG A 138 -1.41 -12.40 25.56
N PHE A 139 -0.65 -11.92 24.57
CA PHE A 139 -0.04 -12.76 23.54
C PHE A 139 1.28 -13.40 23.99
N ASN A 140 1.74 -13.10 25.21
CA ASN A 140 2.98 -13.63 25.80
C ASN A 140 4.25 -13.39 24.94
N SER A 141 4.22 -12.35 24.09
CA SER A 141 5.38 -11.93 23.29
C SER A 141 6.38 -11.20 24.17
N LYS A 142 7.68 -11.50 23.99
CA LYS A 142 8.76 -10.73 24.62
C LYS A 142 8.68 -9.27 24.13
N ALA A 143 8.59 -8.33 25.07
CA ALA A 143 8.52 -6.90 24.80
C ALA A 143 9.88 -6.19 24.92
N SER A 144 10.98 -6.92 24.71
CA SER A 144 12.38 -6.43 24.77
C SER A 144 12.60 -5.15 23.97
N ASP A 145 11.96 -5.06 22.81
CA ASP A 145 12.11 -3.95 21.87
C ASP A 145 11.46 -2.67 22.44
N LEU A 146 10.28 -2.81 23.06
CA LEU A 146 9.59 -1.73 23.77
C LEU A 146 10.38 -1.30 25.02
N GLU A 147 10.91 -2.27 25.75
CA GLU A 147 11.73 -2.04 26.93
C GLU A 147 13.01 -1.27 26.57
N CYS A 148 13.67 -1.61 25.46
CA CYS A 148 14.82 -0.89 24.93
C CYS A 148 14.48 0.55 24.52
N MET A 149 13.34 0.77 23.84
CA MET A 149 12.85 2.12 23.51
C MET A 149 12.64 2.95 24.79
N LEU A 150 11.89 2.42 25.77
CA LEU A 150 11.60 3.10 27.03
C LEU A 150 12.86 3.34 27.88
N ASP A 151 13.84 2.43 27.83
CA ASP A 151 15.12 2.59 28.51
C ASP A 151 16.01 3.66 27.85
N SER A 152 15.97 3.80 26.52
CA SER A 152 16.62 4.94 25.83
C SER A 152 16.04 6.28 26.26
N ASP A 153 14.73 6.30 26.54
CA ASP A 153 13.96 7.49 26.90
C ASP A 153 14.04 7.86 28.40
N LYS A 154 14.71 7.08 29.25
CA LYS A 154 14.90 7.35 30.69
C LYS A 154 15.54 8.71 30.97
N ASN A 155 16.67 9.01 30.33
CA ASN A 155 17.50 10.17 30.65
C ASN A 155 17.30 11.38 29.72
N VAL A 156 16.59 11.21 28.59
CA VAL A 156 16.34 12.27 27.60
C VAL A 156 15.41 13.36 28.17
N LYS A 157 15.71 14.64 27.94
CA LYS A 157 14.79 15.76 28.25
C LYS A 157 14.03 16.17 26.99
N TYR A 158 12.70 16.21 27.05
CA TYR A 158 11.86 16.65 25.93
C TYR A 158 11.40 18.09 26.08
N ASP A 159 11.46 18.84 24.98
CA ASP A 159 10.55 19.95 24.74
C ASP A 159 9.15 19.43 24.36
N SER A 160 8.16 20.34 24.31
CA SER A 160 6.76 19.97 24.03
C SER A 160 6.52 19.39 22.64
N TYR A 161 7.40 19.60 21.65
CA TYR A 161 7.27 19.00 20.32
C TYR A 161 7.84 17.58 20.32
N LYS A 162 9.07 17.40 20.81
CA LYS A 162 9.72 16.08 20.93
C LYS A 162 8.89 15.12 21.80
N ALA A 163 8.25 15.62 22.87
CA ALA A 163 7.35 14.81 23.71
C ALA A 163 6.16 14.23 22.94
N VAL A 164 5.57 15.00 22.01
CA VAL A 164 4.43 14.56 21.18
C VAL A 164 4.90 13.59 20.09
N VAL A 165 6.06 13.85 19.47
CA VAL A 165 6.64 12.98 18.44
C VAL A 165 7.00 11.60 19.03
N ARG A 166 7.80 11.54 20.11
CA ARG A 166 8.20 10.27 20.77
C ARG A 166 7.00 9.48 21.30
N PHE A 167 5.98 10.16 21.84
CA PHE A 167 4.74 9.49 22.26
C PHE A 167 4.00 8.88 21.06
N THR A 168 3.99 9.54 19.90
CA THR A 168 3.36 9.03 18.67
C THR A 168 4.14 7.82 18.12
N GLU A 169 5.47 7.87 18.11
CA GLU A 169 6.34 6.75 17.73
C GLU A 169 6.04 5.49 18.58
N ILE A 170 6.00 5.63 19.92
CA ILE A 170 5.71 4.51 20.83
C ILE A 170 4.25 4.03 20.71
N PHE A 171 3.29 4.92 20.46
CA PHE A 171 1.89 4.56 20.23
C PHE A 171 1.72 3.74 18.94
N ASP A 172 2.31 4.17 17.84
CA ASP A 172 2.22 3.45 16.57
C ASP A 172 3.04 2.15 16.58
N PHE A 173 4.19 2.12 17.27
CA PHE A 173 4.94 0.88 17.52
C PHE A 173 4.12 -0.16 18.30
N LEU A 174 3.48 0.23 19.41
CA LEU A 174 2.64 -0.66 20.22
C LEU A 174 1.45 -1.21 19.43
N LYS A 175 0.81 -0.32 18.66
CA LYS A 175 -0.31 -0.60 17.77
C LYS A 175 0.08 -1.58 16.65
N ASP A 176 1.28 -1.47 16.10
CA ASP A 176 1.74 -2.32 15.00
C ASP A 176 2.31 -3.67 15.49
N LYS A 177 2.98 -3.71 16.65
CA LYS A 177 3.26 -4.96 17.37
C LYS A 177 1.96 -5.71 17.71
N LEU A 178 0.94 -5.01 18.20
CA LEU A 178 -0.36 -5.62 18.53
C LEU A 178 -1.03 -6.23 17.29
N LYS A 179 -1.06 -5.53 16.15
CA LYS A 179 -1.51 -6.12 14.86
C LYS A 179 -0.71 -7.38 14.51
N SER A 180 0.61 -7.37 14.71
CA SER A 180 1.49 -8.50 14.39
C SER A 180 1.13 -9.75 15.22
N GLU A 181 0.95 -9.61 16.54
CA GLU A 181 0.55 -10.72 17.40
C GLU A 181 -0.90 -11.17 17.16
N GLU A 182 -1.84 -10.23 16.95
CA GLU A 182 -3.21 -10.55 16.54
C GLU A 182 -3.24 -11.34 15.22
N ASN A 183 -2.41 -10.98 14.24
CA ASN A 183 -2.28 -11.70 12.97
C ASN A 183 -1.60 -13.07 13.14
N LYS A 184 -0.53 -13.19 13.95
CA LYS A 184 0.13 -14.49 14.23
C LYS A 184 -0.85 -15.50 14.84
N VAL A 185 -1.70 -15.07 15.77
CA VAL A 185 -2.74 -15.94 16.35
C VAL A 185 -3.82 -16.26 15.31
N LEU A 186 -4.25 -15.29 14.51
CA LEU A 186 -5.26 -15.49 13.47
C LEU A 186 -4.81 -16.44 12.34
N LEU A 187 -3.49 -16.50 12.07
CA LEU A 187 -2.85 -17.32 11.05
C LEU A 187 -2.46 -18.73 11.54
N SER A 188 -2.82 -19.12 12.76
CA SER A 188 -2.51 -20.46 13.28
C SER A 188 -3.18 -21.61 12.50
N GLY A 189 -2.62 -22.81 12.60
CA GLY A 189 -3.19 -24.04 12.06
C GLY A 189 -3.33 -24.05 10.52
N PRO A 190 -4.47 -24.52 9.95
CA PRO A 190 -4.68 -24.64 8.51
C PRO A 190 -4.48 -23.35 7.72
N LYS A 191 -4.72 -22.17 8.32
CA LYS A 191 -4.50 -20.88 7.66
C LYS A 191 -3.02 -20.63 7.34
N LYS A 192 -2.09 -21.08 8.19
CA LYS A 192 -0.65 -21.04 7.91
C LYS A 192 -0.30 -21.92 6.71
N GLN A 193 -0.91 -23.10 6.62
CA GLN A 193 -0.69 -24.03 5.50
C GLN A 193 -1.21 -23.46 4.18
N LEU A 194 -2.39 -22.81 4.20
CA LEU A 194 -2.95 -22.11 3.04
C LEU A 194 -2.07 -20.92 2.63
N LEU A 195 -1.65 -20.08 3.57
CA LEU A 195 -0.74 -18.96 3.31
C LEU A 195 0.57 -19.45 2.66
N ASN A 196 1.23 -20.45 3.26
CA ASN A 196 2.45 -21.05 2.72
C ASN A 196 2.25 -21.67 1.31
N LYS A 197 1.05 -22.19 0.99
CA LYS A 197 0.72 -22.66 -0.36
C LYS A 197 0.61 -21.49 -1.34
N LEU A 198 -0.18 -20.46 -1.00
CA LEU A 198 -0.36 -19.27 -1.83
C LEU A 198 0.96 -18.55 -2.12
N GLU A 199 1.83 -18.39 -1.10
CA GLU A 199 3.16 -17.79 -1.26
C GLU A 199 4.06 -18.59 -2.22
N LYS A 200 4.04 -19.94 -2.13
CA LYS A 200 4.73 -20.81 -3.09
C LYS A 200 4.15 -20.70 -4.50
N THR A 201 2.82 -20.69 -4.65
CA THR A 201 2.15 -20.54 -5.95
C THR A 201 2.48 -19.19 -6.57
N LEU A 202 2.49 -18.09 -5.79
CA LEU A 202 2.87 -16.76 -6.27
C LEU A 202 4.32 -16.73 -6.76
N LEU A 203 5.24 -17.41 -6.09
CA LEU A 203 6.64 -17.53 -6.53
C LEU A 203 6.78 -18.32 -7.84
N LEU A 204 5.99 -19.38 -8.04
CA LEU A 204 5.95 -20.14 -9.30
C LEU A 204 5.36 -19.30 -10.44
N VAL A 205 4.24 -18.61 -10.20
CA VAL A 205 3.64 -17.71 -11.19
C VAL A 205 4.59 -16.56 -11.54
N ARG A 206 5.28 -15.94 -10.57
CA ARG A 206 6.31 -14.91 -10.85
C ARG A 206 7.45 -15.45 -11.73
N LYS A 207 7.88 -16.70 -11.54
CA LYS A 207 8.88 -17.34 -12.42
C LYS A 207 8.35 -17.58 -13.84
N ARG A 208 7.09 -17.97 -14.00
CA ARG A 208 6.47 -18.16 -15.33
C ARG A 208 6.23 -16.82 -16.04
N ILE A 209 5.79 -15.78 -15.31
CA ILE A 209 5.71 -14.41 -15.83
C ILE A 209 7.07 -13.96 -16.35
N ARG A 210 8.13 -14.05 -15.54
CA ARG A 210 9.49 -13.67 -15.97
C ARG A 210 9.91 -14.40 -17.24
N LYS A 211 9.71 -15.73 -17.32
CA LYS A 211 10.00 -16.53 -18.53
C LYS A 211 9.19 -16.15 -19.78
N LEU A 212 8.06 -15.45 -19.64
CA LEU A 212 7.22 -15.01 -20.76
C LEU A 212 7.52 -13.55 -21.12
N ASP A 213 7.87 -12.71 -20.14
CA ASP A 213 8.34 -11.34 -20.34
C ASP A 213 9.79 -11.28 -20.90
N GLU A 214 10.59 -12.34 -20.69
CA GLU A 214 11.92 -12.52 -21.29
C GLU A 214 11.90 -13.28 -22.64
N ALA A 215 10.73 -13.74 -23.09
CA ALA A 215 10.59 -14.46 -24.36
C ALA A 215 10.18 -13.52 -25.49
N GLU A 216 10.69 -13.79 -26.70
CA GLU A 216 10.28 -13.07 -27.90
C GLU A 216 8.79 -13.26 -28.18
N VAL A 217 8.16 -12.23 -28.75
CA VAL A 217 6.74 -12.23 -29.10
C VAL A 217 6.61 -12.53 -30.57
N ASP A 218 6.07 -13.71 -30.88
CA ASP A 218 5.54 -14.00 -32.21
C ASP A 218 4.25 -13.19 -32.42
N PHE A 219 4.11 -12.59 -33.60
CA PHE A 219 2.93 -11.84 -34.00
C PHE A 219 1.87 -12.72 -34.69
N ASP A 220 2.23 -13.92 -35.14
CA ASP A 220 1.30 -14.89 -35.73
C ASP A 220 0.53 -15.67 -34.63
N GLU A 221 1.02 -15.70 -33.38
CA GLU A 221 0.29 -16.28 -32.22
C GLU A 221 -0.71 -15.26 -31.60
N GLU A 222 -1.83 -14.93 -32.24
CA GLU A 222 -2.79 -13.91 -31.72
C GLU A 222 -3.25 -14.12 -30.25
N GLU A 223 -4.16 -15.05 -30.00
CA GLU A 223 -4.70 -15.31 -28.65
C GLU A 223 -3.70 -15.98 -27.69
N ASN A 224 -2.57 -16.44 -28.21
CA ASN A 224 -1.63 -17.30 -27.48
C ASN A 224 -0.22 -16.75 -27.40
N SER A 225 0.11 -15.58 -27.94
CA SER A 225 1.44 -14.97 -27.82
C SER A 225 1.96 -14.94 -26.39
N ASN A 226 3.29 -14.94 -26.23
CA ASN A 226 3.95 -14.85 -24.92
C ASN A 226 3.46 -13.64 -24.11
N TYR A 227 3.10 -12.53 -24.78
CA TYR A 227 2.48 -11.36 -24.18
C TYR A 227 1.10 -11.64 -23.55
N ILE A 228 0.17 -12.26 -24.30
CA ILE A 228 -1.16 -12.61 -23.79
C ILE A 228 -1.09 -13.70 -22.72
N LYS A 229 -0.21 -14.71 -22.90
CA LYS A 229 0.15 -15.70 -21.87
C LYS A 229 0.62 -14.98 -20.59
N ALA A 230 1.52 -13.99 -20.69
CA ALA A 230 2.03 -13.23 -19.53
C ALA A 230 0.93 -12.41 -18.82
N ALA A 231 0.04 -11.75 -19.57
CA ALA A 231 -1.10 -11.01 -19.01
C ALA A 231 -2.01 -11.93 -18.17
N ARG A 232 -2.42 -13.08 -18.72
CA ARG A 232 -3.22 -14.10 -18.02
C ARG A 232 -2.55 -14.58 -16.72
N TYR A 233 -1.21 -14.68 -16.67
CA TYR A 233 -0.49 -15.01 -15.43
C TYR A 233 -0.35 -13.82 -14.45
N LYS A 234 -0.22 -12.57 -14.94
CA LYS A 234 -0.18 -11.36 -14.10
C LYS A 234 -1.51 -11.15 -13.36
N GLU A 235 -2.64 -11.44 -14.00
CA GLU A 235 -3.96 -11.47 -13.35
C GLU A 235 -4.04 -12.55 -12.26
N LYS A 236 -3.65 -13.80 -12.56
CA LYS A 236 -3.58 -14.90 -11.60
C LYS A 236 -2.71 -14.55 -10.39
N ALA A 237 -1.56 -13.89 -10.61
CA ALA A 237 -0.70 -13.38 -9.54
C ALA A 237 -1.42 -12.33 -8.67
N GLN A 238 -2.17 -11.40 -9.27
CA GLN A 238 -2.94 -10.40 -8.53
C GLN A 238 -4.06 -11.04 -7.68
N GLN A 239 -4.74 -12.07 -8.19
CA GLN A 239 -5.75 -12.83 -7.44
C GLN A 239 -5.14 -13.56 -6.23
N ILE A 240 -4.00 -14.25 -6.43
CA ILE A 240 -3.27 -14.92 -5.34
C ILE A 240 -2.79 -13.91 -4.29
N PHE A 241 -2.25 -12.76 -4.72
CA PHE A 241 -1.77 -11.71 -3.83
C PHE A 241 -2.91 -11.08 -3.01
N LYS A 242 -4.05 -10.75 -3.64
CA LYS A 242 -5.28 -10.33 -2.93
C LYS A 242 -5.65 -11.33 -1.82
N LYS A 243 -5.57 -12.64 -2.09
CA LYS A 243 -5.88 -13.68 -1.10
C LYS A 243 -4.86 -13.80 0.04
N ILE A 244 -3.59 -13.52 -0.22
CA ILE A 244 -2.56 -13.39 0.81
C ILE A 244 -2.86 -12.18 1.72
N CYS A 245 -3.19 -11.03 1.14
CA CYS A 245 -3.56 -9.82 1.89
C CYS A 245 -4.82 -10.03 2.74
N GLU A 246 -5.86 -10.70 2.23
CA GLU A 246 -7.04 -11.10 3.02
C GLU A 246 -6.67 -11.92 4.26
N LEU A 247 -5.82 -12.94 4.11
CA LEU A 247 -5.39 -13.80 5.22
C LEU A 247 -4.57 -13.04 6.28
N ARG A 248 -3.80 -12.03 5.84
CA ARG A 248 -2.98 -11.16 6.71
C ARG A 248 -3.72 -9.90 7.21
N LYS A 249 -4.96 -9.64 6.77
CA LYS A 249 -5.69 -8.37 6.99
C LYS A 249 -4.91 -7.12 6.52
N GLU A 250 -4.16 -7.26 5.43
CA GLU A 250 -3.39 -6.19 4.80
C GLU A 250 -4.18 -5.59 3.63
N ASP A 251 -3.93 -4.32 3.27
CA ASP A 251 -4.49 -3.70 2.06
C ASP A 251 -3.62 -4.07 0.86
N PRO A 252 -4.14 -4.73 -0.20
CA PRO A 252 -3.36 -5.11 -1.37
C PRO A 252 -2.85 -3.91 -2.19
N ASN A 253 -3.32 -2.69 -1.91
CA ASN A 253 -2.83 -1.46 -2.53
C ASN A 253 -1.89 -0.65 -1.61
N SER A 254 -1.55 -1.19 -0.43
CA SER A 254 -0.61 -0.53 0.47
C SER A 254 0.77 -0.37 -0.19
N GLY A 255 1.42 0.76 0.07
CA GLY A 255 2.67 1.16 -0.59
C GLY A 255 2.48 1.93 -1.91
N ARG A 256 1.40 1.71 -2.67
CA ARG A 256 1.17 2.43 -3.95
C ARG A 256 0.91 3.92 -3.74
N LEU A 257 1.72 4.77 -4.37
CA LEU A 257 1.63 6.22 -4.25
C LEU A 257 0.34 6.79 -4.86
N ALA A 258 -0.28 6.12 -5.82
CA ALA A 258 -1.61 6.47 -6.33
C ALA A 258 -2.74 6.23 -5.30
N TYR A 259 -2.59 5.26 -4.40
CA TYR A 259 -3.63 4.82 -3.44
C TYR A 259 -3.47 5.44 -2.04
N ASN A 260 -2.31 6.05 -1.75
CA ASN A 260 -2.08 6.80 -0.53
C ASN A 260 -3.14 7.90 -0.27
N LYS A 261 -3.29 8.30 1.00
CA LYS A 261 -4.30 9.30 1.39
C LYS A 261 -3.95 10.68 0.86
N LEU A 262 -4.81 11.24 0.01
CA LEU A 262 -4.67 12.61 -0.48
C LEU A 262 -4.88 13.60 0.68
N ASN A 263 -4.04 14.63 0.73
CA ASN A 263 -4.19 15.78 1.60
C ASN A 263 -4.15 17.06 0.77
N PHE A 264 -5.24 17.82 0.79
CA PHE A 264 -5.42 19.08 0.08
C PHE A 264 -5.46 20.25 1.07
N THR A 265 -4.55 21.19 0.94
CA THR A 265 -4.40 22.34 1.85
C THR A 265 -4.19 23.65 1.08
N GLN A 266 -4.64 23.70 -0.18
CA GLN A 266 -4.31 24.77 -1.11
C GLN A 266 -5.34 25.92 -1.09
N SER A 267 -6.61 25.64 -0.77
CA SER A 267 -7.65 26.67 -0.68
C SER A 267 -7.36 27.66 0.44
N LYS A 268 -7.73 28.92 0.23
CA LYS A 268 -7.67 29.97 1.27
C LYS A 268 -8.66 29.71 2.41
N TYR A 269 -9.70 28.91 2.16
CA TYR A 269 -10.78 28.64 3.09
C TYR A 269 -10.60 27.26 3.75
N PRO A 270 -10.32 27.17 5.07
CA PRO A 270 -10.10 25.88 5.74
C PRO A 270 -11.29 24.91 5.64
N LYS A 271 -12.51 25.42 5.50
CA LYS A 271 -13.72 24.61 5.28
C LYS A 271 -13.72 23.90 3.92
N ILE A 272 -13.39 24.62 2.84
CA ILE A 272 -13.19 24.04 1.50
C ILE A 272 -12.11 22.96 1.55
N ASN A 273 -10.94 23.24 2.14
CA ASN A 273 -9.90 22.22 2.33
C ASN A 273 -10.42 20.96 3.06
N ASN A 274 -11.20 21.12 4.14
CA ASN A 274 -11.76 19.98 4.88
C ASN A 274 -12.79 19.18 4.07
N VAL A 275 -13.65 19.83 3.28
CA VAL A 275 -14.65 19.16 2.44
C VAL A 275 -14.00 18.44 1.25
N LEU A 276 -13.02 19.07 0.58
CA LEU A 276 -12.27 18.44 -0.50
C LEU A 276 -11.45 17.24 -0.01
N ASN A 277 -10.83 17.35 1.17
CA ASN A 277 -10.23 16.19 1.83
C ASN A 277 -11.27 15.10 2.14
N LYS A 278 -12.43 15.45 2.69
CA LYS A 278 -13.48 14.47 3.00
C LYS A 278 -13.96 13.73 1.74
N LYS A 279 -14.07 14.40 0.58
CA LYS A 279 -14.53 13.81 -0.68
C LYS A 279 -13.43 13.02 -1.40
N TYR A 280 -12.20 13.54 -1.52
CA TYR A 280 -11.18 13.01 -2.43
C TYR A 280 -10.00 12.28 -1.77
N LYS A 281 -9.96 12.18 -0.43
CA LYS A 281 -8.83 11.58 0.33
C LYS A 281 -8.45 10.15 -0.07
N ASN A 282 -9.41 9.31 -0.48
CA ASN A 282 -9.17 7.93 -0.90
C ASN A 282 -9.48 7.71 -2.41
N THR A 283 -9.72 8.78 -3.18
CA THR A 283 -10.28 8.69 -4.53
C THR A 283 -9.17 8.61 -5.58
N ILE A 284 -9.24 7.58 -6.42
CA ILE A 284 -8.30 7.35 -7.52
C ILE A 284 -8.77 8.08 -8.79
N GLU A 285 -10.08 8.10 -9.03
CA GLU A 285 -10.76 8.77 -10.14
C GLU A 285 -10.45 10.26 -10.19
N PHE A 286 -10.35 10.83 -11.40
CA PHE A 286 -10.08 12.25 -11.57
C PHE A 286 -11.42 13.01 -11.57
N PRO A 287 -11.67 13.97 -10.66
CA PRO A 287 -12.94 14.66 -10.60
C PRO A 287 -13.14 15.56 -11.83
N THR A 288 -14.40 15.74 -12.23
CA THR A 288 -14.79 16.75 -13.22
C THR A 288 -14.87 18.14 -12.59
N TYR A 289 -14.85 19.20 -13.41
CA TYR A 289 -15.05 20.57 -12.93
C TYR A 289 -16.43 20.76 -12.27
N PHE A 290 -17.48 20.15 -12.82
CA PHE A 290 -18.83 20.19 -12.26
C PHE A 290 -18.92 19.55 -10.86
N GLU A 291 -18.22 18.43 -10.66
CA GLU A 291 -18.12 17.78 -9.34
C GLU A 291 -17.30 18.55 -8.32
N MET A 292 -16.39 19.42 -8.77
CA MET A 292 -15.67 20.38 -7.92
C MET A 292 -16.57 21.55 -7.56
N ASP A 293 -17.20 22.19 -8.55
CA ASP A 293 -18.14 23.31 -8.40
C ASP A 293 -19.26 22.95 -7.41
N LYS A 294 -20.00 21.86 -7.66
CA LYS A 294 -21.06 21.37 -6.76
C LYS A 294 -20.55 21.02 -5.35
N CYS A 295 -19.32 20.54 -5.22
CA CYS A 295 -18.74 20.21 -3.91
C CYS A 295 -18.39 21.47 -3.09
N ILE A 296 -17.95 22.54 -3.75
CA ILE A 296 -17.54 23.79 -3.11
C ILE A 296 -18.74 24.70 -2.85
N ARG A 297 -19.71 24.80 -3.77
CA ARG A 297 -20.98 25.52 -3.55
C ARG A 297 -21.69 25.02 -2.30
N ASN A 298 -21.95 23.71 -2.23
CA ASN A 298 -22.53 23.07 -1.05
C ASN A 298 -21.73 23.36 0.24
N CYS A 299 -20.41 23.56 0.17
CA CYS A 299 -19.61 23.96 1.34
C CYS A 299 -19.82 25.43 1.73
N VAL A 300 -19.97 26.33 0.76
CA VAL A 300 -20.21 27.77 0.97
C VAL A 300 -21.61 28.01 1.50
N ASP A 301 -22.61 27.29 0.99
CA ASP A 301 -24.01 27.39 1.41
C ASP A 301 -24.21 26.85 2.84
N ILE A 302 -23.54 25.75 3.21
CA ILE A 302 -23.67 25.13 4.54
C ILE A 302 -22.87 25.88 5.62
N ASP A 303 -21.72 26.45 5.29
CA ASP A 303 -20.86 27.17 6.25
C ASP A 303 -20.99 28.71 6.17
N GLU A 304 -22.00 29.21 5.45
CA GLU A 304 -22.33 30.64 5.25
C GLU A 304 -21.10 31.52 4.95
N LEU A 305 -20.20 31.06 4.07
CA LEU A 305 -18.85 31.64 3.92
C LEU A 305 -18.79 33.05 3.29
N GLY A 306 -19.93 33.64 2.93
CA GLY A 306 -20.04 35.04 2.47
C GLY A 306 -19.28 35.37 1.18
N ILE A 307 -18.98 34.37 0.35
CA ILE A 307 -18.17 34.51 -0.86
C ILE A 307 -19.06 35.00 -2.02
N THR A 308 -18.60 36.01 -2.78
CA THR A 308 -19.30 36.45 -4.00
C THR A 308 -19.14 35.43 -5.13
N GLU A 309 -20.12 35.33 -6.04
CA GLU A 309 -20.13 34.34 -7.11
C GLU A 309 -18.87 34.39 -8.01
N GLU A 310 -18.28 35.58 -8.21
CA GLU A 310 -17.03 35.75 -8.95
C GLU A 310 -15.82 35.15 -8.20
N MET A 311 -15.70 35.45 -6.91
CA MET A 311 -14.66 34.87 -6.05
C MET A 311 -14.84 33.35 -5.90
N LEU A 312 -16.09 32.88 -5.87
CA LEU A 312 -16.46 31.47 -5.79
C LEU A 312 -16.02 30.71 -7.05
N LYS A 313 -16.36 31.20 -8.25
CA LYS A 313 -15.88 30.60 -9.51
C LYS A 313 -14.35 30.58 -9.61
N ALA A 314 -13.68 31.64 -9.15
CA ALA A 314 -12.23 31.72 -9.13
C ALA A 314 -11.59 30.70 -8.16
N GLU A 315 -12.11 30.58 -6.94
CA GLU A 315 -11.62 29.59 -5.95
C GLU A 315 -11.94 28.14 -6.38
N ILE A 316 -13.08 27.91 -7.04
CA ILE A 316 -13.44 26.60 -7.64
C ILE A 316 -12.45 26.21 -8.74
N LYS A 317 -12.16 27.12 -9.68
CA LYS A 317 -11.15 26.88 -10.73
C LYS A 317 -9.78 26.60 -10.13
N PHE A 318 -9.34 27.43 -9.18
CA PHE A 318 -8.07 27.24 -8.50
C PHE A 318 -7.99 25.90 -7.75
N CYS A 319 -9.05 25.51 -7.01
CA CYS A 319 -9.09 24.21 -6.33
C CYS A 319 -9.08 23.03 -7.31
N PHE A 320 -9.73 23.16 -8.47
CA PHE A 320 -9.70 22.17 -9.53
C PHE A 320 -8.28 22.00 -10.12
N GLU A 321 -7.64 23.10 -10.51
CA GLU A 321 -6.28 23.10 -11.07
C GLU A 321 -5.23 22.56 -10.09
N GLN A 322 -5.31 22.98 -8.81
CA GLN A 322 -4.39 22.53 -7.77
C GLN A 322 -4.60 21.05 -7.39
N LEU A 323 -5.85 20.59 -7.24
CA LEU A 323 -6.13 19.17 -6.95
C LEU A 323 -5.72 18.29 -8.14
N GLY A 324 -6.06 18.71 -9.36
CA GLY A 324 -5.69 18.02 -10.58
C GLY A 324 -4.18 17.89 -10.75
N THR A 325 -3.43 18.93 -10.41
CA THR A 325 -1.95 18.92 -10.40
C THR A 325 -1.40 17.90 -9.40
N ILE A 326 -1.91 17.89 -8.16
CA ILE A 326 -1.51 16.92 -7.12
C ILE A 326 -1.81 15.48 -7.57
N MET A 327 -2.99 15.22 -8.13
CA MET A 327 -3.37 13.88 -8.61
C MET A 327 -2.54 13.44 -9.82
N LYS A 328 -2.27 14.35 -10.77
CA LYS A 328 -1.41 14.10 -11.94
C LYS A 328 0.03 13.80 -11.53
N GLN A 329 0.59 14.56 -10.59
CA GLN A 329 1.95 14.31 -10.06
C GLN A 329 2.04 12.96 -9.35
N ARG A 330 1.05 12.61 -8.51
CA ARG A 330 1.03 11.31 -7.82
C ARG A 330 0.91 10.13 -8.78
N ARG A 331 0.10 10.22 -9.84
CA ARG A 331 0.03 9.18 -10.89
C ARG A 331 1.33 9.08 -11.68
N LYS A 332 1.99 10.21 -12.00
CA LYS A 332 3.31 10.20 -12.66
C LYS A 332 4.38 9.50 -11.81
N LEU A 333 4.40 9.74 -10.50
CA LEU A 333 5.34 9.10 -9.60
C LEU A 333 5.02 7.61 -9.38
N ASP A 334 3.76 7.24 -9.15
CA ASP A 334 3.34 5.82 -9.06
C ASP A 334 3.69 5.02 -10.34
N LEU A 335 3.63 5.67 -11.51
CA LEU A 335 4.11 5.12 -12.78
C LEU A 335 5.64 5.01 -12.84
N TYR A 336 6.37 6.07 -12.48
CA TYR A 336 7.84 6.09 -12.44
C TYR A 336 8.39 4.99 -11.52
N ASP A 337 7.87 4.91 -10.29
CA ASP A 337 8.25 3.91 -9.30
C ASP A 337 8.01 2.48 -9.85
N THR A 338 6.87 2.26 -10.52
CA THR A 338 6.51 0.94 -11.11
C THR A 338 7.37 0.57 -12.33
N HIS A 339 7.81 1.55 -13.13
CA HIS A 339 8.60 1.28 -14.34
C HIS A 339 10.12 1.22 -14.08
N THR A 340 10.62 1.88 -13.03
CA THR A 340 12.05 1.85 -12.68
C THR A 340 12.50 0.42 -12.34
N ASP A 341 11.64 -0.39 -11.73
CA ASP A 341 11.85 -1.84 -11.47
C ASP A 341 12.19 -2.68 -12.73
N PHE A 342 11.90 -2.18 -13.93
CA PHE A 342 12.19 -2.85 -15.22
C PHE A 342 13.40 -2.25 -15.95
N ILE A 343 13.87 -1.08 -15.55
CA ILE A 343 15.00 -0.41 -16.18
C ILE A 343 16.29 -0.90 -15.51
N GLN A 344 17.15 -1.56 -16.28
CA GLN A 344 18.50 -1.90 -15.83
C GLN A 344 19.36 -0.62 -15.76
N GLU A 345 20.22 -0.52 -14.74
CA GLU A 345 21.18 0.59 -14.58
C GLU A 345 22.34 0.47 -15.60
N ASN A 346 22.01 0.66 -16.88
CA ASN A 346 22.94 0.70 -18.01
C ASN A 346 22.98 2.12 -18.59
N ASP A 347 24.14 2.57 -19.05
CA ASP A 347 24.27 3.85 -19.78
C ASP A 347 23.53 3.81 -21.12
N ASP A 348 23.00 4.95 -21.55
CA ASP A 348 22.34 5.11 -22.86
C ASP A 348 23.36 4.89 -24.00
N PRO A 349 23.17 3.89 -24.89
CA PRO A 349 24.07 3.64 -26.01
C PRO A 349 24.25 4.86 -26.93
N ALA A 350 23.22 5.69 -27.10
CA ALA A 350 23.29 6.89 -27.93
C ALA A 350 24.19 7.99 -27.34
N SER A 351 24.57 7.90 -26.05
CA SER A 351 25.60 8.78 -25.46
C SER A 351 27.01 8.48 -25.99
N HIS A 352 27.19 7.33 -26.65
CA HIS A 352 28.47 6.85 -27.16
C HIS A 352 28.50 6.71 -28.70
N ASP A 353 27.34 6.80 -29.36
CA ASP A 353 27.17 6.68 -30.81
C ASP A 353 26.44 7.93 -31.37
N PRO A 354 27.14 8.83 -32.07
CA PRO A 354 26.55 10.06 -32.61
C PRO A 354 25.65 9.82 -33.84
N GLU A 355 25.80 8.70 -34.57
CA GLU A 355 24.90 8.35 -35.68
C GLU A 355 23.57 7.85 -35.12
N MET A 356 23.60 7.09 -34.02
CA MET A 356 22.41 6.74 -33.24
C MET A 356 21.76 7.98 -32.61
N GLU A 357 22.54 8.90 -32.02
CA GLU A 357 22.02 10.14 -31.41
C GLU A 357 21.29 11.01 -32.44
N GLN A 358 21.88 11.20 -33.64
CA GLN A 358 21.20 11.90 -34.74
C GLN A 358 19.93 11.16 -35.19
N THR A 359 19.98 9.83 -35.35
CA THR A 359 18.83 9.02 -35.78
C THR A 359 17.67 9.13 -34.79
N LEU A 360 17.95 9.08 -33.49
CA LEU A 360 16.95 9.26 -32.44
C LEU A 360 16.37 10.68 -32.43
N ARG A 361 17.21 11.71 -32.66
CA ARG A 361 16.77 13.11 -32.77
C ARG A 361 15.83 13.32 -33.95
N GLU A 362 16.16 12.78 -35.13
CA GLU A 362 15.27 12.81 -36.28
C GLU A 362 13.96 12.05 -36.03
N ASN A 363 14.02 10.90 -35.35
CA ASN A 363 12.82 10.12 -35.00
C ASN A 363 11.92 10.85 -34.00
N TYR A 364 12.49 11.61 -33.07
CA TYR A 364 11.76 12.50 -32.16
C TYR A 364 11.04 13.61 -32.91
N GLU A 365 11.70 14.28 -33.87
CA GLU A 365 11.09 15.30 -34.72
C GLU A 365 9.95 14.73 -35.59
N LYS A 366 10.18 13.60 -36.27
CA LYS A 366 9.19 12.87 -37.06
C LYS A 366 7.98 12.44 -36.22
N GLY A 367 8.23 11.96 -34.99
CA GLY A 367 7.18 11.58 -34.02
C GLY A 367 6.33 12.77 -33.57
N ASN A 368 6.95 13.89 -33.22
CA ASN A 368 6.23 15.12 -32.84
C ASN A 368 5.39 15.68 -33.99
N ALA A 369 5.93 15.69 -35.22
CA ALA A 369 5.18 16.12 -36.40
C ALA A 369 3.92 15.25 -36.63
N LYS A 370 4.06 13.93 -36.54
CA LYS A 370 2.93 12.98 -36.66
C LYS A 370 1.89 13.14 -35.55
N MET A 371 2.30 13.46 -34.32
CA MET A 371 1.37 13.79 -33.24
C MET A 371 0.59 15.08 -33.53
N ALA A 372 1.27 16.13 -33.99
CA ALA A 372 0.63 17.39 -34.36
C ALA A 372 -0.37 17.21 -35.52
N GLU A 373 0.00 16.46 -36.56
CA GLU A 373 -0.87 16.10 -37.69
C GLU A 373 -2.16 15.40 -37.22
N ILE A 374 -2.04 14.42 -36.31
CA ILE A 374 -3.18 13.68 -35.77
C ILE A 374 -4.10 14.59 -34.94
N TYR A 375 -3.55 15.48 -34.09
CA TYR A 375 -4.36 16.46 -33.36
C TYR A 375 -5.07 17.44 -34.29
N GLU A 376 -4.40 17.92 -35.34
CA GLU A 376 -5.01 18.84 -36.30
C GLU A 376 -6.09 18.15 -37.13
N LYS A 377 -5.86 16.91 -37.58
CA LYS A 377 -6.86 16.08 -38.29
C LYS A 377 -8.17 16.00 -37.50
N TYR A 378 -8.11 15.59 -36.23
CA TYR A 378 -9.33 15.44 -35.42
C TYR A 378 -9.96 16.80 -35.06
N THR A 379 -9.16 17.86 -34.89
CA THR A 379 -9.68 19.24 -34.74
C THR A 379 -10.49 19.66 -35.97
N ARG A 380 -9.92 19.54 -37.18
CA ARG A 380 -10.61 19.89 -38.44
C ARG A 380 -11.87 19.03 -38.66
N MET A 381 -11.86 17.75 -38.26
CA MET A 381 -13.05 16.87 -38.34
C MET A 381 -14.17 17.35 -37.41
N GLN A 382 -13.83 17.72 -36.17
CA GLN A 382 -14.79 18.31 -35.22
C GLN A 382 -15.35 19.66 -35.72
N GLU A 383 -14.51 20.53 -36.29
CA GLU A 383 -14.92 21.83 -36.84
C GLU A 383 -15.82 21.71 -38.08
N SER A 384 -15.57 20.70 -38.93
CA SER A 384 -16.36 20.45 -40.15
C SER A 384 -17.63 19.62 -39.90
N GLY A 385 -17.85 19.12 -38.68
CA GLY A 385 -18.98 18.24 -38.35
C GLY A 385 -18.89 16.85 -38.98
N VAL A 386 -17.72 16.47 -39.52
CA VAL A 386 -17.47 15.14 -40.09
C VAL A 386 -17.11 14.21 -38.94
N ASN A 387 -18.10 13.41 -38.50
CA ASN A 387 -17.83 12.30 -37.59
C ASN A 387 -16.76 11.38 -38.20
N PRO A 388 -15.84 10.82 -37.39
CA PRO A 388 -14.94 9.79 -37.88
C PRO A 388 -15.74 8.60 -38.40
N ASP A 389 -15.30 8.07 -39.53
CA ASP A 389 -15.72 6.75 -39.99
C ASP A 389 -15.12 5.73 -39.02
N VAL A 390 -15.91 5.29 -38.05
CA VAL A 390 -15.50 4.32 -37.04
C VAL A 390 -15.50 2.97 -37.72
N SER A 391 -14.31 2.44 -38.04
CA SER A 391 -14.24 1.20 -38.83
C SER A 391 -15.02 0.08 -38.15
N THR A 392 -15.85 -0.59 -38.95
CA THR A 392 -16.70 -1.70 -38.51
C THR A 392 -15.93 -2.98 -38.19
N ASP A 393 -14.60 -2.97 -38.34
CA ASP A 393 -13.72 -4.11 -38.08
C ASP A 393 -13.59 -4.48 -36.58
N SER A 394 -14.28 -3.78 -35.67
CA SER A 394 -14.37 -4.15 -34.25
C SER A 394 -15.60 -5.04 -33.99
N GLU A 395 -15.49 -6.35 -34.26
CA GLU A 395 -16.56 -7.33 -34.02
C GLU A 395 -16.92 -7.54 -32.52
N ASP A 396 -16.17 -6.93 -31.59
CA ASP A 396 -16.28 -7.13 -30.14
C ASP A 396 -17.15 -6.06 -29.44
N SER A 397 -18.42 -5.97 -29.83
CA SER A 397 -19.39 -5.05 -29.20
C SER A 397 -20.79 -5.65 -28.98
N ASN A 398 -20.89 -6.97 -28.79
CA ASN A 398 -22.10 -7.65 -28.34
C ASN A 398 -22.38 -7.45 -26.83
N ILE A 399 -22.55 -6.20 -26.40
CA ILE A 399 -23.25 -5.90 -25.14
C ILE A 399 -24.75 -5.87 -25.45
N ALA A 400 -25.42 -6.96 -25.14
CA ALA A 400 -26.87 -7.04 -25.23
C ALA A 400 -27.51 -6.29 -24.05
N ASP A 401 -28.07 -5.11 -24.30
CA ASP A 401 -29.02 -4.48 -23.38
C ASP A 401 -30.25 -5.37 -23.23
N SER A 402 -30.44 -5.94 -22.04
CA SER A 402 -31.63 -6.69 -21.65
C SER A 402 -32.53 -5.83 -20.76
N GLU A 403 -33.82 -5.76 -21.12
CA GLU A 403 -34.89 -4.91 -20.54
C GLU A 403 -35.08 -5.03 -19.01
#